data_AF-A0A8H7M458-F1
#
_entry.id   AF-A0A8H7M458-F1
#
_cell.length_a   1.000
_cell.length_b   1.000
_cell.length_c   1.000
_cell.angle_alpha   90.00
_cell.angle_beta   90.00
_cell.angle_gamma   90.00
#
_symmetry.space_group_name_H-M   'P 1'
#
loop_
_entity.id
_entity.type
_entity.pdbx_description
1 polymer ?
#
loop_
_entity_poly.entity_id
_entity_poly.type
_entity_poly.pdbx_seq_one_letter_code
_entity_poly.pdbx_strand_id
1 'polypeptide(L)'
;MFTYIILILYASISAHADRSLSLKIVAPSATITDVDNFDVATIISNTGSETLRLLRDPRSPLSDLPTEKFAVVDSKGTRAEFNGIRLTVDAVAGVYNLTSTGAGYTQ
;
A
#
# COMPACT_ATOMS: atom_id res chain seq x y z
N MET A 1 24.54 -46.16 42.78
CA MET A 1 25.37 -45.01 42.34
C MET A 1 24.67 -44.42 41.13
N PHE A 2 24.09 -43.23 41.30
CA PHE A 2 23.20 -42.58 40.33
C PHE A 2 24.00 -41.95 39.21
N THR A 3 23.60 -42.14 37.95
CA THR A 3 24.04 -41.27 36.85
C THR A 3 22.91 -41.02 35.86
N TYR A 4 22.42 -39.79 35.88
CA TYR A 4 21.45 -39.21 34.95
C TYR A 4 22.17 -38.82 33.66
N ILE A 5 21.59 -39.13 32.50
CA ILE A 5 21.93 -38.42 31.25
C ILE A 5 20.62 -37.91 30.65
N ILE A 6 20.41 -36.60 30.82
CA ILE A 6 19.31 -35.83 30.26
C ILE A 6 19.65 -35.53 28.79
N LEU A 7 18.84 -36.03 27.86
CA LEU A 7 18.94 -35.68 26.44
C LEU A 7 18.11 -34.41 26.19
N ILE A 8 18.77 -33.26 26.02
CA ILE A 8 18.10 -32.00 25.68
C ILE A 8 17.78 -32.02 24.17
N LEU A 9 16.53 -32.26 23.80
CA LEU A 9 16.06 -31.99 22.44
C LEU A 9 15.88 -30.48 22.28
N TYR A 10 16.76 -29.85 21.48
CA TYR A 10 16.55 -28.49 20.99
C TYR A 10 15.49 -28.52 19.88
N ALA A 11 14.27 -28.11 20.20
CA ALA A 11 13.27 -27.79 19.19
C ALA A 11 13.57 -26.40 18.65
N SER A 12 14.14 -26.34 17.44
CA SER A 12 14.29 -25.09 16.69
C SER A 12 12.90 -24.61 16.26
N ILE A 13 12.31 -23.69 17.03
CA ILE A 13 11.08 -23.02 16.60
C ILE A 13 11.49 -22.03 15.52
N SER A 14 11.28 -22.41 14.25
CA SER A 14 11.37 -21.47 13.14
C SER A 14 10.34 -20.38 13.36
N ALA A 15 10.77 -19.20 13.81
CA ALA A 15 9.95 -18.00 13.80
C ALA A 15 9.70 -17.61 12.34
N HIS A 16 8.65 -18.16 11.74
CA HIS A 16 8.16 -17.71 10.45
C HIS A 16 7.42 -16.39 10.70
N ALA A 17 8.01 -15.27 10.29
CA ALA A 17 7.30 -14.01 10.18
C ALA A 17 6.32 -14.15 9.01
N ASP A 18 5.14 -14.70 9.29
CA ASP A 18 4.08 -14.78 8.31
C ASP A 18 3.78 -13.37 7.82
N ARG A 19 3.61 -13.18 6.50
CA ARG A 19 3.21 -11.87 6.00
C ARG A 19 1.85 -11.56 6.58
N SER A 20 1.81 -10.63 7.53
CA SER A 20 0.57 -10.24 8.22
C SER A 20 -0.27 -9.25 7.41
N LEU A 21 0.22 -8.78 6.25
CA LEU A 21 -0.49 -7.81 5.42
C LEU A 21 -0.40 -8.19 3.94
N SER A 22 -1.56 -8.17 3.27
CA SER A 22 -1.71 -8.40 1.83
C SER A 22 -2.39 -7.21 1.16
N LEU A 23 -1.96 -6.90 -0.07
CA LEU A 23 -2.51 -5.85 -0.92
C LEU A 23 -2.92 -6.48 -2.25
N LYS A 24 -4.19 -6.38 -2.61
CA LYS A 24 -4.73 -6.83 -3.90
C LYS A 24 -5.30 -5.65 -4.65
N ILE A 25 -4.88 -5.49 -5.91
CA ILE A 25 -5.41 -4.49 -6.83
C ILE A 25 -6.36 -5.19 -7.79
N VAL A 26 -7.55 -4.64 -7.97
CA VAL A 26 -8.59 -5.15 -8.85
C VAL A 26 -8.88 -4.06 -9.88
N ALA A 27 -8.49 -4.32 -11.12
CA ALA A 27 -8.84 -3.46 -12.25
C ALA A 27 -10.29 -3.74 -12.70
N PRO A 28 -10.93 -2.80 -13.43
CA PRO A 28 -12.24 -3.02 -14.02
C PRO A 28 -12.30 -4.32 -14.82
N SER A 29 -13.37 -5.11 -14.62
CA SER A 29 -13.62 -6.35 -15.38
C SER A 29 -14.35 -6.10 -16.71
N ALA A 30 -14.94 -4.92 -16.87
CA ALA A 30 -15.64 -4.49 -18.07
C ALA A 30 -14.69 -3.80 -19.06
N THR A 31 -15.08 -3.76 -20.33
CA THR A 31 -14.38 -2.96 -21.34
C THR A 31 -14.30 -1.51 -20.89
N ILE A 32 -13.08 -1.02 -20.69
CA ILE A 32 -12.81 0.38 -20.36
C ILE A 32 -12.96 1.17 -21.65
N THR A 33 -13.96 2.03 -21.71
CA THR A 33 -14.28 2.84 -22.90
C THR A 33 -13.92 4.31 -22.72
N ASP A 34 -13.72 4.75 -21.48
CA ASP A 34 -13.37 6.12 -21.13
C ASP A 34 -12.61 6.17 -19.79
N VAL A 35 -12.01 7.31 -19.46
CA VAL A 35 -11.39 7.53 -18.14
C VAL A 35 -12.42 7.45 -17.01
N ASP A 36 -13.67 7.83 -17.28
CA ASP A 36 -14.76 7.81 -16.31
C ASP A 36 -15.17 6.40 -15.86
N ASN A 37 -14.81 5.36 -16.62
CA ASN A 37 -15.04 3.97 -16.23
C ASN A 37 -13.77 3.21 -15.87
N PHE A 38 -12.67 3.94 -15.69
CA PHE A 38 -11.40 3.40 -15.19
C PHE A 38 -11.37 3.41 -13.64
N ASP A 39 -12.14 2.52 -13.01
CA ASP A 39 -12.21 2.39 -11.55
C ASP A 39 -11.37 1.23 -11.01
N VAL A 40 -10.30 1.55 -10.28
CA VAL A 40 -9.41 0.55 -9.67
C VAL A 40 -9.74 0.39 -8.19
N ALA A 41 -10.11 -0.83 -7.78
CA ALA A 41 -10.34 -1.15 -6.38
C ALA A 41 -9.08 -1.74 -5.74
N THR A 42 -8.83 -1.40 -4.48
CA THR A 42 -7.72 -1.93 -3.71
C THR A 42 -8.20 -2.56 -2.42
N ILE A 43 -7.79 -3.79 -2.17
CA ILE A 43 -8.17 -4.58 -0.99
C ILE A 43 -6.92 -4.79 -0.15
N ILE A 44 -6.95 -4.29 1.09
CA ILE A 44 -5.90 -4.50 2.08
C ILE A 44 -6.43 -5.49 3.13
N SER A 45 -5.71 -6.59 3.32
CA SER A 45 -6.11 -7.65 4.25
C SER A 45 -5.02 -7.89 5.30
N ASN A 46 -5.41 -7.86 6.57
CA ASN A 46 -4.58 -8.39 7.65
C ASN A 46 -4.72 -9.92 7.65
N THR A 47 -3.66 -10.61 7.24
CA THR A 47 -3.59 -12.07 7.15
C THR A 47 -2.97 -12.70 8.38
N GLY A 48 -2.51 -11.89 9.34
CA GLY A 48 -1.97 -12.35 10.62
C GLY A 48 -3.03 -12.52 11.70
N SER A 49 -2.60 -13.03 12.85
CA SER A 49 -3.42 -13.17 14.06
C SER A 49 -3.43 -11.92 14.95
N GLU A 50 -2.53 -10.97 14.69
CA GLU A 50 -2.36 -9.76 15.50
C GLU A 50 -3.08 -8.56 14.89
N THR A 51 -3.52 -7.62 15.72
CA THR A 51 -4.12 -6.36 15.23
C THR A 51 -3.04 -5.40 14.74
N LEU A 52 -3.19 -4.88 13.52
CA LEU A 52 -2.24 -3.92 12.93
C LEU A 52 -2.80 -2.50 12.94
N ARG A 53 -1.90 -1.52 13.16
CA ARG A 53 -2.19 -0.09 12.95
C ARG A 53 -1.54 0.34 11.65
N LEU A 54 -2.33 0.79 10.69
CA LEU A 54 -1.84 1.21 9.38
C LEU A 54 -1.76 2.73 9.29
N LEU A 55 -0.65 3.23 8.77
CA LEU A 55 -0.49 4.65 8.48
C LEU A 55 -1.36 5.00 7.27
N ARG A 56 -2.25 5.98 7.44
CA ARG A 56 -3.02 6.58 6.35
C ARG A 56 -2.14 7.56 5.57
N ASP A 57 -1.12 7.03 4.89
CA ASP A 57 -0.22 7.86 4.10
C ASP A 57 -0.96 8.39 2.86
N PRO A 58 -0.84 9.68 2.53
CA PRO A 58 -1.42 10.28 1.33
C PRO A 58 -1.08 9.53 0.03
N ARG A 59 0.12 8.98 -0.12
CA ARG A 59 0.54 8.19 -1.28
C ARG A 59 0.09 6.72 -1.22
N SER A 60 -0.61 6.32 -0.16
CA SER A 60 -1.13 4.96 -0.01
C SER A 60 -2.60 4.86 -0.47
N PRO A 61 -3.05 3.65 -0.85
CA PRO A 61 -4.46 3.38 -1.12
C PRO A 61 -5.41 3.59 0.07
N LEU A 62 -4.88 3.81 1.28
CA LEU A 62 -5.68 4.07 2.49
C LEU A 62 -6.12 5.54 2.62
N SER A 63 -5.50 6.44 1.85
CA SER A 63 -5.87 7.85 1.83
C SER A 63 -6.95 8.14 0.79
N ASP A 64 -7.81 9.11 1.07
CA ASP A 64 -8.81 9.61 0.13
C ASP A 64 -8.31 10.80 -0.70
N LEU A 65 -7.09 11.27 -0.42
CA LEU A 65 -6.50 12.41 -1.13
C LEU A 65 -6.21 12.06 -2.60
N PRO A 66 -6.38 13.01 -3.55
CA PRO A 66 -6.10 12.80 -4.97
C PRO A 66 -4.60 12.96 -5.28
N THR A 67 -3.78 12.16 -4.61
CA THR A 67 -2.33 12.03 -4.77
C THR A 67 -1.98 10.84 -5.67
N GLU A 68 -0.73 10.77 -6.15
CA GLU A 68 -0.28 9.67 -7.00
C GLU A 68 -0.15 8.38 -6.18
N LYS A 69 -1.22 7.56 -6.16
CA LYS A 69 -1.27 6.26 -5.46
C LYS A 69 -0.83 5.10 -6.35
N PHE A 70 -1.01 5.23 -7.67
CA PHE A 70 -0.71 4.21 -8.66
C PHE A 70 0.07 4.82 -9.81
N ALA A 71 1.03 4.05 -10.34
CA ALA A 71 1.63 4.32 -11.62
C ALA A 71 0.78 3.64 -12.70
N VAL A 72 0.27 4.43 -13.65
CA VAL A 72 -0.42 3.90 -14.83
C VAL A 72 0.59 3.87 -15.99
N VAL A 73 0.79 2.68 -16.55
CA VAL A 73 1.74 2.44 -17.63
C VAL A 73 1.06 1.73 -18.80
N ASP A 74 1.43 2.12 -20.02
CA ASP A 74 1.01 1.41 -21.22
C ASP A 74 1.82 0.11 -21.42
N SER A 75 1.46 -0.66 -22.45
CA SER A 75 2.16 -1.91 -22.81
C SER A 75 3.60 -1.72 -23.28
N LYS A 76 4.02 -0.47 -23.57
CA LYS A 76 5.37 -0.09 -23.98
C LYS A 76 6.18 0.48 -22.80
N GLY A 77 5.57 0.64 -21.63
CA GLY A 77 6.18 1.22 -20.43
C GLY A 77 6.10 2.75 -20.35
N THR A 78 5.37 3.42 -21.24
CA THR A 78 5.12 4.87 -21.16
C THR A 78 4.21 5.14 -19.96
N ARG A 79 4.61 6.08 -19.10
CA ARG A 79 3.82 6.47 -17.91
C ARG A 79 2.83 7.57 -18.29
N ALA A 80 1.59 7.45 -17.81
CA ALA A 80 0.63 8.54 -17.87
C ALA A 80 1.07 9.70 -16.96
N GLU A 81 0.80 10.94 -17.37
CA GLU A 81 1.03 12.11 -16.52
C GLU A 81 0.03 12.15 -15.36
N PHE A 82 0.53 12.51 -14.18
CA PHE A 82 -0.29 12.64 -12.99
C PHE A 82 -0.87 14.06 -12.87
N ASN A 83 -2.20 14.17 -12.81
CA ASN A 83 -2.92 15.46 -12.76
C ASN A 83 -3.61 15.72 -11.40
N GLY A 84 -3.11 15.15 -10.31
CA GLY A 84 -3.65 15.37 -8.96
C GLY A 84 -2.81 16.35 -8.13
N ILE A 85 -2.95 16.26 -6.80
CA ILE A 85 -2.21 17.12 -5.87
C ILE A 85 -0.88 16.53 -5.47
N ARG A 86 0.11 17.40 -5.23
CA ARG A 86 1.41 17.02 -4.64
C ARG A 86 1.47 17.49 -3.20
N LEU A 87 1.77 16.56 -2.29
CA LEU A 87 1.83 16.85 -0.87
C LEU A 87 3.26 16.68 -0.33
N THR A 88 3.66 17.62 0.51
CA THR A 88 4.89 17.53 1.32
C THR A 88 4.50 17.16 2.74
N VAL A 89 5.12 16.11 3.27
CA VAL A 89 4.83 15.58 4.62
C VAL A 89 6.07 15.76 5.48
N ASP A 90 5.94 16.54 6.54
CA ASP A 90 6.96 16.66 7.57
C ASP A 90 6.71 15.59 8.64
N ALA A 91 7.67 14.69 8.82
CA ALA A 91 7.54 13.52 9.70
C ALA A 91 7.35 13.85 11.19
N VAL A 92 7.53 15.12 11.58
CA VAL A 92 7.64 15.54 12.98
C VAL A 92 6.28 15.78 13.65
N ALA A 93 5.15 15.89 12.93
CA ALA A 93 3.88 16.22 13.59
C ALA A 93 2.58 15.69 12.93
N GLY A 94 2.65 14.86 11.88
CA GLY A 94 1.43 14.50 11.14
C GLY A 94 0.71 15.70 10.53
N VAL A 95 1.43 16.82 10.37
CA VAL A 95 0.95 18.04 9.75
C VAL A 95 1.14 17.90 8.24
N TYR A 96 0.03 17.87 7.52
CA TYR A 96 0.01 17.77 6.06
C TYR A 96 0.01 19.18 5.47
N ASN A 97 1.16 19.63 4.95
CA ASN A 97 1.25 20.90 4.23
C ASN A 97 0.85 20.67 2.77
N LEU A 98 -0.39 21.03 2.44
CA LEU A 98 -0.96 20.96 1.09
C LEU A 98 -0.37 22.07 0.22
N THR A 99 0.49 21.71 -0.73
CA THR A 99 0.95 22.61 -1.80
C THR A 99 0.27 22.20 -3.10
N SER A 100 -0.80 22.89 -3.51
CA SER A 100 -1.40 22.64 -4.82
C SER A 100 -0.45 23.14 -5.91
N THR A 101 0.20 22.22 -6.63
CA THR A 101 0.84 22.54 -7.92
C THR A 101 -0.05 21.94 -9.01
N GLY A 102 -1.24 22.51 -9.18
CA GLY A 102 -2.10 22.17 -10.32
C GLY A 102 -1.60 22.91 -11.55
N ALA A 103 -1.26 22.18 -12.61
CA ALA A 103 -1.30 22.76 -13.95
C ALA A 103 -2.76 23.20 -14.20
N GLY A 104 -2.93 24.46 -14.57
CA GLY A 104 -4.24 25.09 -14.67
C GLY A 104 -5.19 24.33 -15.59
N TYR A 105 -6.45 24.28 -15.18
CA TYR A 105 -7.56 24.10 -16.11
C TYR A 105 -7.57 25.29 -17.06
N THR A 106 -7.18 25.10 -18.32
CA THR A 106 -7.76 25.89 -19.41
C THR A 106 -9.00 25.16 -19.86
N GLN A 107 -10.17 25.74 -19.57
CA GLN A 107 -11.39 25.45 -20.32
C GLN A 107 -11.20 25.85 -21.78
#